data_AF-A0A8S7XB32-F1
#
_entry.id   AF-A0A8S7XB32-F1
#
_cell.length_a   1.000
_cell.length_b   1.000
_cell.length_c   1.000
_cell.angle_alpha   90.00
_cell.angle_beta   90.00
_cell.angle_gamma   90.00
#
_symmetry.space_group_name_H-M   'P 1'
#
loop_
_entity.id
_entity.type
_entity.pdbx_description
1 polymer ?
#
loop_
_entity_poly.entity_id
_entity_poly.type
_entity_poly.pdbx_seq_one_letter_code
_entity_poly.pdbx_strand_id
1 'polypeptide(L)'
;AAVPTDDATNDVLALEPEALEMADSQGVEAALGWIQTRPGITTARQRLLLRLLMARVAEQYGKNEMALLLLEELDTAAQGITLTQWEPELLFEVKARQLKLLRLRAHRYADKALLNRKMEILLGTLVTIDPVRAAVLCDTQHKE
;
A
#
# COMPACT_ATOMS: atom_id res chain seq x y z
N ALA A 1 7.20 17.45 -10.46
CA ALA A 1 7.59 16.04 -10.47
C ALA A 1 6.34 15.24 -10.81
N ALA A 2 6.41 14.38 -11.82
CA ALA A 2 5.30 13.51 -12.18
C ALA A 2 4.97 12.64 -10.95
N VAL A 3 3.72 12.69 -10.51
CA VAL A 3 3.18 11.73 -9.55
C VAL A 3 3.25 10.38 -10.27
N PRO A 4 3.93 9.34 -9.73
CA PRO A 4 3.84 8.02 -10.32
C PRO A 4 2.36 7.65 -10.29
N THR A 5 1.76 7.57 -11.46
CA THR A 5 0.38 7.15 -11.64
C THR A 5 0.24 5.73 -11.10
N ASP A 6 -0.96 5.42 -10.61
CA ASP A 6 -1.49 4.14 -10.16
C ASP A 6 -1.25 2.91 -11.08
N ASP A 7 -0.45 3.04 -12.14
CA ASP A 7 -0.18 1.98 -13.12
C ASP A 7 0.49 0.76 -12.49
N ALA A 8 1.50 0.95 -11.64
CA ALA A 8 2.17 -0.17 -10.94
C ALA A 8 1.22 -0.95 -10.00
N THR A 9 0.13 -0.30 -9.58
CA THR A 9 -0.90 -0.86 -8.70
C THR A 9 -1.99 -1.60 -9.47
N ASN A 10 -2.14 -1.36 -10.77
CA ASN A 10 -3.08 -2.05 -11.67
C ASN A 10 -2.42 -3.19 -12.48
N ASP A 11 -1.08 -3.25 -12.47
CA ASP A 11 -0.29 -4.24 -13.20
C ASP A 11 -0.56 -5.70 -12.79
N VAL A 12 -0.88 -5.98 -11.52
CA VAL A 12 -0.98 -7.37 -11.03
C VAL A 12 -2.14 -8.12 -11.70
N LEU A 13 -3.32 -7.49 -11.80
CA LEU A 13 -4.47 -8.13 -12.44
C LEU A 13 -4.36 -8.13 -13.97
N ALA A 14 -3.55 -7.24 -14.55
CA ALA A 14 -3.26 -7.24 -15.98
C ALA A 14 -2.47 -8.48 -16.44
N LEU A 15 -1.89 -9.26 -15.51
CA LEU A 15 -1.19 -10.52 -15.77
C LEU A 15 -2.11 -11.73 -15.96
N GLU A 16 -3.42 -11.56 -15.75
CA GLU A 16 -4.38 -12.64 -15.92
C GLU A 16 -4.31 -13.37 -17.27
N PRO A 17 -4.30 -12.69 -18.44
CA PRO A 17 -4.17 -13.40 -19.71
C PRO A 17 -2.90 -14.27 -19.79
N GLU A 18 -1.75 -13.76 -19.31
CA GLU A 18 -0.50 -14.53 -19.29
C GLU A 18 -0.59 -15.75 -18.33
N ALA A 19 -1.26 -15.59 -17.19
CA ALA A 19 -1.48 -16.68 -16.26
C ALA A 19 -2.41 -17.78 -16.83
N LEU A 20 -3.42 -17.38 -17.60
CA LEU A 20 -4.30 -18.32 -18.30
C LEU A 20 -3.55 -19.05 -19.43
N GLU A 21 -2.78 -18.33 -20.24
CA GLU A 21 -1.92 -18.95 -21.27
C GLU A 21 -0.92 -19.95 -20.66
N MET A 22 -0.34 -19.62 -19.50
CA MET A 22 0.52 -20.53 -18.74
C MET A 22 -0.24 -21.77 -18.26
N ALA A 23 -1.47 -21.60 -17.76
CA ALA A 23 -2.30 -22.70 -17.29
C ALA A 23 -2.72 -23.63 -18.44
N ASP A 24 -3.03 -23.08 -19.62
CA ASP A 24 -3.35 -23.85 -20.83
C ASP A 24 -2.13 -24.64 -21.35
N SER A 25 -0.94 -24.05 -21.28
CA SER A 25 0.27 -24.65 -21.86
C SER A 25 1.05 -25.57 -20.91
N GLN A 26 1.09 -25.25 -19.61
CA GLN A 26 1.94 -25.91 -18.61
C GLN A 26 1.14 -26.44 -17.41
N GLY A 27 -0.17 -26.18 -17.36
CA GLY A 27 -1.06 -26.62 -16.30
C GLY A 27 -1.24 -25.60 -15.18
N VAL A 28 -2.35 -25.73 -14.46
CA VAL A 28 -2.79 -24.81 -13.39
C VAL A 28 -1.73 -24.66 -12.29
N GLU A 29 -1.06 -25.75 -11.91
CA GLU A 29 -0.03 -25.70 -10.86
C GLU A 29 1.16 -24.83 -11.26
N ALA A 30 1.59 -24.90 -12.52
CA ALA A 30 2.66 -24.05 -13.05
C ALA A 30 2.25 -22.57 -13.06
N ALA A 31 1.02 -22.27 -13.50
CA ALA A 31 0.48 -20.91 -13.47
C ALA A 31 0.41 -20.35 -12.04
N LEU A 32 -0.10 -21.13 -11.08
CA LEU A 32 -0.19 -20.71 -9.68
C LEU A 32 1.20 -20.50 -9.06
N GLY A 33 2.17 -21.37 -9.35
CA GLY A 33 3.56 -21.21 -8.91
C GLY A 33 4.22 -19.96 -9.49
N TRP A 34 3.95 -19.66 -10.77
CA TRP A 34 4.42 -18.46 -11.44
C TRP A 34 3.82 -17.18 -10.83
N ILE A 35 2.50 -17.18 -10.53
CA ILE A 35 1.86 -16.06 -9.84
C ILE A 35 2.48 -15.89 -8.44
N GLN A 36 2.65 -16.97 -7.68
CA GLN A 36 3.14 -16.92 -6.30
C GLN A 36 4.57 -16.38 -6.18
N THR A 37 5.42 -16.65 -7.17
CA THR A 37 6.85 -16.27 -7.16
C THR A 37 7.12 -14.92 -7.80
N ARG A 38 6.07 -14.12 -8.08
CA ARG A 38 6.18 -12.85 -8.78
C ARG A 38 7.07 -11.85 -8.00
N PRO A 39 8.11 -11.29 -8.63
CA PRO A 39 8.93 -10.25 -8.00
C PRO A 39 8.18 -8.92 -7.93
N GLY A 40 8.62 -8.02 -7.03
CA GLY A 40 8.07 -6.66 -6.94
C GLY A 40 6.80 -6.51 -6.11
N ILE A 41 6.33 -7.58 -5.48
CA ILE A 41 5.17 -7.56 -4.58
C ILE A 41 5.63 -7.06 -3.20
N THR A 42 5.36 -5.79 -2.93
CA THR A 42 5.87 -5.09 -1.73
C THR A 42 4.75 -4.61 -0.82
N THR A 43 3.61 -4.20 -1.37
CA THR A 43 2.50 -3.64 -0.60
C THR A 43 1.45 -4.69 -0.20
N ALA A 44 0.66 -4.38 0.83
CA ALA A 44 -0.45 -5.24 1.25
C ALA A 44 -1.51 -5.38 0.15
N ARG A 45 -1.80 -4.27 -0.56
CA ARG A 45 -2.70 -4.25 -1.72
C ARG A 45 -2.21 -5.18 -2.84
N GLN A 46 -0.92 -5.11 -3.21
CA GLN A 46 -0.35 -5.98 -4.24
C GLN A 46 -0.45 -7.46 -3.86
N ARG A 47 -0.17 -7.81 -2.59
CA ARG A 47 -0.31 -9.19 -2.10
C ARG A 47 -1.73 -9.71 -2.23
N LEU A 48 -2.73 -8.90 -1.90
CA LEU A 48 -4.14 -9.28 -2.07
C LEU A 48 -4.52 -9.45 -3.54
N LEU A 49 -4.13 -8.52 -4.41
CA LEU A 49 -4.42 -8.63 -5.85
C LEU A 49 -3.79 -9.88 -6.47
N LEU A 50 -2.58 -10.25 -6.03
CA LEU A 50 -1.92 -11.48 -6.44
C LEU A 50 -2.71 -12.72 -6.01
N ARG A 51 -3.21 -12.72 -4.77
CA ARG A 51 -4.01 -13.83 -4.24
C ARG A 51 -5.37 -13.96 -4.93
N LEU A 52 -5.99 -12.83 -5.25
CA LEU A 52 -7.20 -12.78 -6.07
C LEU A 52 -6.96 -13.33 -7.48
N LEU A 53 -5.83 -12.99 -8.11
CA LEU A 53 -5.46 -13.52 -9.42
C LEU A 53 -5.33 -15.05 -9.37
N MET A 54 -4.68 -15.61 -8.33
CA MET A 54 -4.62 -17.07 -8.13
C MET A 54 -6.01 -17.70 -8.04
N ALA A 55 -6.95 -17.06 -7.32
CA ALA A 55 -8.31 -17.55 -7.18
C ALA A 55 -9.06 -17.59 -8.52
N ARG A 56 -8.92 -16.54 -9.34
CA ARG A 56 -9.54 -16.45 -10.68
C ARG A 56 -9.02 -17.53 -11.63
N VAL A 57 -7.71 -17.78 -11.61
CA VAL A 57 -7.12 -18.89 -12.40
C VAL A 57 -7.62 -20.24 -11.88
N ALA A 58 -7.63 -20.46 -10.56
CA ALA A 58 -8.15 -21.71 -10.00
C ALA A 58 -9.62 -21.97 -10.40
N GLU A 59 -10.46 -20.94 -10.33
CA GLU A 59 -11.88 -20.99 -10.72
C GLU A 59 -12.04 -21.34 -12.21
N GLN A 60 -11.30 -20.66 -13.10
CA GLN A 60 -11.39 -20.84 -14.55
C GLN A 60 -11.11 -22.29 -15.00
N TYR A 61 -10.24 -23.02 -14.28
CA TYR A 61 -9.87 -24.40 -14.58
C TYR A 61 -10.56 -25.44 -13.70
N GLY A 62 -11.67 -25.08 -13.05
CA GLY A 62 -12.51 -26.00 -12.29
C GLY A 62 -11.92 -26.47 -10.95
N LYS A 63 -10.88 -25.79 -10.43
CA LYS A 63 -10.32 -26.02 -9.08
C LYS A 63 -11.15 -25.27 -8.04
N ASN A 64 -12.46 -25.50 -8.04
CA ASN A 64 -13.44 -24.70 -7.31
C ASN A 64 -13.19 -24.67 -5.80
N GLU A 65 -12.86 -25.81 -5.20
CA GLU A 65 -12.55 -25.87 -3.76
C GLU A 65 -11.34 -25.00 -3.40
N MET A 66 -10.31 -25.01 -4.25
CA MET A 66 -9.15 -24.16 -4.08
C MET A 66 -9.54 -22.69 -4.22
N ALA A 67 -10.30 -22.32 -5.26
CA ALA A 67 -10.78 -20.96 -5.44
C ALA A 67 -11.57 -20.46 -4.22
N LEU A 68 -12.44 -21.29 -3.64
CA LEU A 68 -13.18 -20.96 -2.42
C LEU A 68 -12.23 -20.71 -1.24
N LEU A 69 -11.30 -21.62 -0.95
CA LEU A 69 -10.33 -21.46 0.14
C LEU A 69 -9.45 -20.20 -0.04
N LEU A 70 -9.08 -19.89 -1.28
CA LEU A 70 -8.32 -18.68 -1.61
C LEU A 70 -9.14 -17.41 -1.32
N LEU A 71 -10.42 -17.40 -1.68
CA LEU A 71 -11.30 -16.27 -1.48
C LEU A 71 -11.69 -16.07 0.00
N GLU A 72 -11.89 -17.14 0.77
CA GLU A 72 -12.14 -17.07 2.22
C GLU A 72 -10.94 -16.50 2.99
N GLU A 73 -9.73 -16.94 2.63
CA GLU A 73 -8.50 -16.39 3.21
C GLU A 73 -8.34 -14.91 2.82
N LEU A 74 -8.64 -14.55 1.57
CA LEU A 74 -8.61 -13.17 1.10
C LEU A 74 -9.58 -12.27 1.88
N ASP A 75 -10.82 -12.73 2.09
CA ASP A 75 -11.84 -11.98 2.86
C ASP A 75 -11.38 -11.77 4.30
N THR A 76 -10.85 -12.81 4.94
CA THR A 76 -10.31 -12.73 6.30
C THR A 76 -9.12 -11.76 6.38
N ALA A 77 -8.19 -11.86 5.43
CA ALA A 77 -7.03 -10.97 5.38
C ALA A 77 -7.42 -9.51 5.16
N ALA A 78 -8.44 -9.25 4.33
CA ALA A 78 -8.93 -7.91 4.03
C ALA A 78 -9.49 -7.20 5.29
N GLN A 79 -10.10 -7.93 6.22
CA GLN A 79 -10.62 -7.36 7.47
C GLN A 79 -9.53 -6.74 8.36
N GLY A 80 -8.29 -7.22 8.25
CA GLY A 80 -7.15 -6.72 9.03
C GLY A 80 -6.42 -5.53 8.42
N ILE A 81 -6.75 -5.14 7.19
CA ILE A 81 -6.00 -4.12 6.47
C ILE A 81 -6.44 -2.73 6.87
N THR A 82 -5.47 -1.96 7.32
CA THR A 82 -5.69 -0.55 7.68
C THR A 82 -5.36 0.37 6.52
N LEU A 83 -5.91 1.59 6.54
CA LEU A 83 -5.57 2.62 5.55
C LEU A 83 -4.06 2.89 5.48
N THR A 84 -3.34 2.73 6.59
CA THR A 84 -1.87 2.91 6.62
C THR A 84 -1.13 1.89 5.73
N GLN A 85 -1.71 0.70 5.56
CA GLN A 85 -1.15 -0.38 4.74
C GLN A 85 -1.67 -0.32 3.30
N TRP A 86 -2.88 0.22 3.10
CA TRP A 86 -3.52 0.31 1.78
C TRP A 86 -3.07 1.54 0.99
N GLU A 87 -3.06 2.72 1.61
CA GLU A 87 -2.71 4.01 1.00
C GLU A 87 -1.77 4.82 1.90
N PRO A 88 -0.52 4.34 2.12
CA PRO A 88 0.45 5.04 2.95
C PRO A 88 0.74 6.45 2.42
N GLU A 89 0.73 6.64 1.10
CA GLU A 89 1.00 7.93 0.47
C GLU A 89 -0.08 8.98 0.77
N LEU A 90 -1.35 8.59 0.69
CA LEU A 90 -2.47 9.45 1.05
C LEU A 90 -2.39 9.86 2.52
N LEU A 91 -2.10 8.90 3.40
CA LEU A 91 -1.97 9.19 4.83
C LEU A 91 -0.79 10.12 5.11
N PHE A 92 0.34 9.92 4.42
CA PHE A 92 1.48 10.84 4.50
C PHE A 92 1.07 12.26 4.11
N GLU A 93 0.35 12.43 3.00
CA GLU A 93 -0.11 13.74 2.54
C GLU A 93 -1.00 14.43 3.58
N VAL A 94 -1.97 13.71 4.14
CA VAL A 94 -2.87 14.23 5.19
C VAL A 94 -2.06 14.74 6.39
N LYS A 95 -1.11 13.94 6.88
CA LYS A 95 -0.29 14.29 8.06
C LYS A 95 0.68 15.43 7.75
N ALA A 96 1.28 15.47 6.56
CA ALA A 96 2.18 16.53 6.13
C ALA A 96 1.45 17.88 6.00
N ARG A 97 0.22 17.89 5.44
CA ARG A 97 -0.62 19.09 5.37
C ARG A 97 -1.03 19.58 6.76
N GLN A 98 -1.38 18.66 7.66
CA GLN A 98 -1.69 19.00 9.06
C GLN A 98 -0.48 19.64 9.76
N LEU A 99 0.72 19.07 9.61
CA LEU A 99 1.96 19.60 10.16
C LEU A 99 2.25 21.02 9.63
N LYS A 100 2.09 21.25 8.33
CA LYS A 100 2.26 22.58 7.71
C LYS A 100 1.34 23.62 8.34
N LEU A 101 0.06 23.28 8.52
CA LEU A 101 -0.92 24.20 9.12
C LEU A 101 -0.63 24.46 10.61
N LEU A 102 -0.18 23.46 11.36
CA LEU A 102 0.22 23.64 12.76
C LEU A 102 1.43 24.55 12.90
N ARG A 103 2.44 24.44 12.02
CA ARG A 103 3.57 25.38 11.98
C ARG A 103 3.11 26.80 11.72
N LEU A 104 2.28 27.02 10.69
CA LEU A 104 1.71 28.33 10.39
C LEU A 104 0.88 28.91 11.54
N ARG A 105 0.19 28.05 12.29
CA ARG A 105 -0.55 28.44 13.48
C ARG A 105 0.41 28.86 14.59
N ALA A 106 1.42 28.05 14.90
CA ALA A 106 2.40 28.31 15.96
C ALA A 106 3.14 29.64 15.80
N HIS A 107 3.31 30.17 14.58
CA HIS A 107 3.88 31.49 14.35
C HIS A 107 3.07 32.65 14.94
N ARG A 108 1.75 32.48 15.12
CA ARG A 108 0.83 33.55 15.52
C ARG A 108 0.49 33.58 17.01
N TYR A 109 0.90 32.57 17.78
CA TYR A 109 0.53 32.44 19.20
C TYR A 109 1.77 32.49 20.10
N ALA A 110 1.66 33.10 21.27
CA ALA A 110 2.75 33.20 22.24
C ALA A 110 2.99 31.88 23.01
N ASP A 111 1.93 31.14 23.36
CA ASP A 111 2.02 29.83 24.00
C ASP A 111 1.91 28.70 22.97
N LYS A 112 3.01 28.01 22.73
CA LYS A 112 3.17 27.00 21.67
C LYS A 112 3.33 25.58 22.19
N ALA A 113 3.36 25.36 23.51
CA ALA A 113 3.74 24.07 24.08
C ALA A 113 2.87 22.90 23.58
N LEU A 114 1.54 23.09 23.55
CA LEU A 114 0.61 22.09 23.07
C LEU A 114 0.69 21.87 21.55
N LEU A 115 1.00 22.92 20.77
CA LEU A 115 1.20 22.81 19.33
C LEU A 115 2.48 22.03 19.01
N ASN A 116 3.57 22.30 19.73
CA ASN A 116 4.85 21.61 19.57
C ASN A 116 4.73 20.11 19.83
N ARG A 117 4.07 19.72 20.94
CA ARG A 117 3.82 18.30 21.23
C ARG A 117 3.02 17.60 20.13
N LYS A 118 2.01 18.28 19.55
CA LYS A 118 1.25 17.73 18.42
C LYS A 118 2.09 17.60 17.16
N MET A 119 2.98 18.55 16.89
CA MET A 119 3.90 18.51 15.75
C MET A 119 4.92 17.37 15.87
N GLU A 120 5.48 17.13 17.06
CA GLU A 120 6.40 16.02 17.33
C GLU A 120 5.74 14.66 17.07
N ILE A 121 4.51 14.45 17.54
CA ILE A 121 3.74 13.22 17.29
C ILE A 121 3.51 13.01 15.79
N LEU A 122 3.16 14.09 15.06
CA LEU A 122 2.96 14.03 13.62
C LEU A 122 4.23 13.71 12.86
N LEU A 123 5.36 14.32 13.23
CA LEU A 123 6.66 14.03 12.66
C LEU A 123 7.05 12.57 12.90
N GLY A 124 6.87 12.05 14.13
CA GLY A 124 7.08 10.64 14.42
C GLY A 124 6.26 9.72 13.52
N THR A 125 4.97 10.04 13.32
CA THR A 125 4.09 9.27 12.44
C THR A 125 4.54 9.34 10.97
N LEU A 126 4.93 10.52 10.48
CA LEU A 126 5.44 10.69 9.11
C LEU A 126 6.72 9.87 8.87
N VAL A 127 7.63 9.82 9.86
CA VAL A 127 8.84 8.99 9.80
C VAL A 127 8.50 7.50 9.75
N THR A 128 7.48 7.05 10.47
CA THR A 128 7.05 5.63 10.40
C THR A 128 6.44 5.25 9.06
N ILE A 129 5.85 6.22 8.34
CA ILE A 129 5.26 5.99 7.02
C ILE A 129 6.34 6.02 5.94
N ASP A 130 7.17 7.08 5.92
CA ASP A 130 8.26 7.23 4.96
C ASP A 130 9.38 8.13 5.56
N PRO A 131 10.51 7.53 6.00
CA PRO A 131 11.60 8.29 6.61
C PRO A 131 12.32 9.20 5.62
N VAL A 132 12.39 8.83 4.34
CA VAL A 132 13.08 9.61 3.30
C VAL A 132 12.30 10.89 3.01
N ARG A 133 10.99 10.78 2.81
CA ARG A 133 10.10 11.94 2.62
C ARG A 133 10.01 12.78 3.90
N ALA A 134 10.01 12.16 5.08
CA ALA A 134 9.94 12.86 6.35
C ALA A 134 11.20 13.67 6.68
N ALA A 135 12.39 13.24 6.24
CA ALA A 135 13.66 13.94 6.51
C ALA A 135 13.62 15.41 6.08
N VAL A 136 13.08 15.71 4.90
CA VAL A 136 12.93 17.08 4.37
C VAL A 136 12.01 17.93 5.26
N LEU A 137 11.03 17.31 5.92
CA LEU A 137 10.12 17.98 6.84
C LEU A 137 10.78 18.26 8.21
N CYS A 138 11.77 17.48 8.63
CA CYS A 138 12.51 17.71 9.88
C CYS A 138 13.45 18.93 9.77
N ASP A 139 14.15 19.07 8.63
CA ASP A 139 15.13 20.15 8.41
C ASP A 139 14.50 21.54 8.40
N THR A 140 13.24 21.62 7.96
CA THR A 140 12.46 22.87 7.95
C THR A 140 12.06 23.38 9.34
N GLN A 141 12.31 22.63 10.42
CA GLN A 141 12.11 23.12 11.79
C GLN A 141 13.30 23.91 12.35
N HIS A 142 14.50 23.69 11.80
CA HIS A 142 15.75 24.27 12.33
C HIS A 142 16.22 25.52 11.56
N LYS A 143 15.47 25.90 10.52
CA LYS A 143 15.79 27.04 9.64
C LYS A 143 15.04 28.34 9.97
N GLU A 144 14.27 28.37 11.06
CA GLU A 144 13.53 29.56 11.53
C GLU A 144 14.04 30.06 12.88
#